data_AF-A0A839IRE7-F1
#
_entry.id   AF-A0A839IRE7-F1
#
_cell.length_a   1.000
_cell.length_b   1.000
_cell.length_c   1.000
_cell.angle_alpha   90.00
_cell.angle_beta   90.00
_cell.angle_gamma   90.00
#
_symmetry.space_group_name_H-M   'P 1'
#
loop_
_entity.id
_entity.type
_entity.pdbx_description
1 polymer ?
#
loop_
_entity_poly.entity_id
_entity_poly.type
_entity_poly.pdbx_seq_one_letter_code
_entity_poly.pdbx_strand_id
1 'polypeptide(L)'
;MKPYLMLSAAGITCLSFGMTANALAEAPVVNVATSYTVLEESPFYSNDTLIIPRISQADEPVAYQNVVLEKTERGDWQLKRATESHLLNVIDRADLIQVDAFPVQAYLKIIGSFTNGCGAVGDVVTEVSGNSINISVYSEPYEATLVACTMAMVPFNHVVPLPVYGLQAGEYQYSVNGTFSGSFTLDKDNVFEPEVYESYPEGVQVCTSGDTTCSARENQSYDQTIKGE
;
A
#
# COMPACT_ATOMS: atom_id res chain seq x y z
N MET A 1 -5.77 56.14 4.77
CA MET A 1 -6.79 55.36 4.06
C MET A 1 -7.22 54.20 4.95
N LYS A 2 -8.48 54.21 5.38
CA LYS A 2 -9.26 53.13 6.02
C LYS A 2 -10.69 53.32 5.47
N PRO A 3 -11.56 52.30 5.35
CA PRO A 3 -11.75 51.26 6.35
C PRO A 3 -12.17 49.85 5.85
N TYR A 4 -12.27 48.95 6.84
CA TYR A 4 -13.08 47.72 6.87
C TYR A 4 -14.56 47.95 6.53
N LEU A 5 -15.25 46.89 6.08
CA LEU A 5 -16.72 46.82 6.08
C LEU A 5 -17.20 45.44 6.58
N MET A 6 -18.11 45.50 7.56
CA MET A 6 -18.81 44.42 8.25
C MET A 6 -20.15 44.06 7.57
N LEU A 7 -20.64 42.85 7.90
CA LEU A 7 -22.04 42.38 8.08
C LEU A 7 -23.14 42.69 7.04
N SER A 8 -23.96 41.69 6.74
CA SER A 8 -25.43 41.80 6.80
C SER A 8 -26.13 40.45 6.63
N ALA A 9 -26.91 40.06 7.64
CA ALA A 9 -27.96 39.05 7.54
C ALA A 9 -29.29 39.75 7.24
N ALA A 10 -30.09 39.19 6.31
CA ALA A 10 -31.50 39.51 6.15
C ALA A 10 -32.24 38.23 5.77
N GLY A 11 -33.20 37.83 6.62
CA GLY A 11 -34.04 36.66 6.42
C GLY A 11 -35.19 36.92 5.46
N ILE A 12 -35.71 35.85 4.86
CA ILE A 12 -37.06 35.81 4.30
C ILE A 12 -37.71 34.48 4.70
N THR A 13 -38.95 34.65 5.18
CA THR A 13 -39.92 33.74 5.77
C THR A 13 -40.39 32.59 4.86
N CYS A 14 -40.81 31.51 5.54
CA CYS A 14 -41.45 30.31 5.01
C CYS A 14 -42.70 30.57 4.15
N LEU A 15 -42.82 29.82 3.05
CA LEU A 15 -44.08 29.43 2.44
C LEU A 15 -44.19 27.91 2.51
N SER A 16 -45.21 27.44 3.21
CA SER A 16 -45.62 26.04 3.26
C SER A 16 -46.48 25.68 2.06
N PHE A 17 -46.15 24.58 1.38
CA PHE A 17 -47.10 23.80 0.60
C PHE A 17 -46.86 22.31 0.92
N GLY A 18 -47.92 21.60 1.27
CA GLY A 18 -47.89 20.16 1.54
C GLY A 18 -48.50 19.35 0.38
N MET A 19 -48.31 18.03 0.50
CA MET A 19 -48.84 16.91 -0.32
C MET A 19 -48.02 16.64 -1.60
N THR A 20 -47.59 15.42 -1.96
CA THR A 20 -47.85 14.04 -1.50
C THR A 20 -46.74 13.12 -2.04
N ALA A 21 -46.65 11.93 -1.46
CA ALA A 21 -45.66 10.87 -1.70
C ALA A 21 -45.31 10.57 -3.16
N ASN A 22 -44.01 10.32 -3.40
CA ASN A 22 -43.57 9.22 -4.25
C ASN A 22 -42.19 8.73 -3.77
N ALA A 23 -42.15 7.44 -3.42
CA ALA A 23 -40.93 6.72 -3.14
C ALA A 23 -40.09 6.66 -4.41
N LEU A 24 -38.87 7.20 -4.35
CA LEU A 24 -37.78 6.85 -5.25
C LEU A 24 -36.59 6.53 -4.37
N ALA A 25 -36.07 5.33 -4.58
CA ALA A 25 -35.03 4.68 -3.79
C ALA A 25 -33.84 5.62 -3.51
N GLU A 26 -33.54 5.83 -2.24
CA GLU A 26 -32.22 6.29 -1.83
C GLU A 26 -31.25 5.17 -2.17
N ALA A 27 -30.51 5.33 -3.27
CA ALA A 27 -29.31 4.53 -3.49
C ALA A 27 -28.38 4.80 -2.29
N PRO A 28 -27.87 3.78 -1.58
CA PRO A 28 -26.91 4.02 -0.52
C PRO A 28 -25.69 4.65 -1.17
N VAL A 29 -25.39 5.89 -0.78
CA VAL A 29 -24.10 6.50 -1.06
C VAL A 29 -23.08 5.66 -0.29
N VAL A 30 -22.47 4.69 -0.98
CA VAL A 30 -21.32 3.97 -0.45
C VAL A 30 -20.19 4.99 -0.41
N ASN A 31 -20.06 5.67 0.72
CA ASN A 31 -18.85 6.38 1.06
C ASN A 31 -17.76 5.32 1.21
N VAL A 32 -17.05 5.03 0.13
CA VAL A 32 -15.77 4.34 0.22
C VAL A 32 -14.84 5.34 0.89
N ALA A 33 -14.80 5.32 2.22
CA ALA A 33 -13.68 5.86 2.95
C ALA A 33 -12.50 4.97 2.58
N THR A 34 -11.76 5.36 1.55
CA THR A 34 -10.38 4.91 1.37
C THR A 34 -9.59 5.47 2.55
N SER A 35 -9.66 4.80 3.69
CA SER A 35 -8.67 4.96 4.74
C SER A 35 -7.38 4.34 4.22
N TYR A 36 -6.61 5.12 3.45
CA TYR A 36 -5.19 4.86 3.34
C TYR A 36 -4.63 5.11 4.75
N THR A 37 -4.16 4.05 5.40
CA THR A 37 -3.32 4.19 6.58
C THR A 37 -2.16 5.10 6.21
N VAL A 38 -1.99 6.19 6.95
CA VAL A 38 -0.80 7.04 6.84
C VAL A 38 0.41 6.10 6.96
N LEU A 39 1.25 6.11 5.93
CA LEU A 39 2.47 5.33 5.81
C LEU A 39 3.35 5.64 7.03
N GLU A 40 3.42 4.73 8.00
CA GLU A 40 4.40 4.79 9.10
C GLU A 40 5.87 4.75 8.59
N GLU A 41 6.04 4.59 7.27
CA GLU A 41 7.30 4.50 6.55
C GLU A 41 7.77 5.83 5.90
N SER A 42 7.02 6.93 6.04
CA SER A 42 7.41 8.21 5.42
C SER A 42 8.26 9.09 6.36
N PRO A 43 9.30 9.79 5.85
CA PRO A 43 9.99 10.80 6.62
C PRO A 43 9.04 11.87 7.14
N PHE A 44 9.20 12.23 8.41
CA PHE A 44 8.37 13.21 9.10
C PHE A 44 9.21 14.36 9.64
N TYR A 45 8.78 15.60 9.38
CA TYR A 45 9.44 16.80 9.89
C TYR A 45 8.49 17.63 10.75
N SER A 46 8.89 17.92 11.99
CA SER A 46 8.16 18.79 12.91
C SER A 46 9.08 19.32 14.00
N ASN A 47 8.82 20.55 14.48
CA ASN A 47 9.58 21.20 15.55
C ASN A 47 11.10 21.12 15.33
N ASP A 48 11.56 21.49 14.13
CA ASP A 48 12.97 21.44 13.73
C ASP A 48 13.63 20.05 13.79
N THR A 49 12.82 18.99 13.93
CA THR A 49 13.26 17.60 13.97
C THR A 49 12.75 16.86 12.74
N LEU A 50 13.65 16.27 11.97
CA LEU A 50 13.37 15.36 10.87
C LEU A 50 13.65 13.93 11.33
N ILE A 51 12.62 13.09 11.26
CA ILE A 51 12.70 11.66 11.54
C ILE A 51 12.61 10.94 10.21
N ILE A 52 13.62 10.12 9.90
CA ILE A 52 13.65 9.24 8.74
C ILE A 52 13.51 7.81 9.28
N PRO A 53 12.38 7.12 9.02
CA PRO A 53 12.13 5.79 9.55
C PRO A 53 13.22 4.79 9.18
N ARG A 54 13.69 4.85 7.92
CA ARG A 54 14.70 3.96 7.37
C ARG A 54 15.66 4.68 6.41
N ILE A 55 16.93 4.31 6.47
CA ILE A 55 17.94 4.62 5.44
C ILE A 55 18.45 3.31 4.85
N SER A 56 18.39 3.20 3.52
CA SER A 56 18.92 2.07 2.75
C SER A 56 20.28 2.44 2.15
N GLN A 57 21.16 1.44 2.01
CA GLN A 57 22.42 1.52 1.25
C GLN A 57 22.41 0.44 0.15
N ALA A 58 23.34 0.52 -0.80
CA ALA A 58 23.35 -0.34 -1.99
C ALA A 58 23.29 -1.84 -1.68
N ASP A 59 23.94 -2.27 -0.59
CA ASP A 59 24.01 -3.68 -0.17
C ASP A 59 23.22 -3.97 1.12
N GLU A 60 22.58 -2.95 1.71
CA GLU A 60 21.86 -3.05 2.98
C GLU A 60 20.49 -2.38 2.85
N PRO A 61 19.40 -3.14 2.64
CA PRO A 61 18.08 -2.56 2.36
C PRO A 61 17.54 -1.74 3.54
N VAL A 62 18.00 -2.03 4.76
CA VAL A 62 17.80 -1.24 5.97
C VAL A 62 19.16 -1.12 6.66
N ALA A 63 19.91 -0.07 6.40
CA ALA A 63 21.19 0.17 7.08
C ALA A 63 20.95 0.82 8.45
N TYR A 64 20.11 1.86 8.47
CA TYR A 64 19.73 2.56 9.71
C TYR A 64 18.22 2.67 9.85
N GLN A 65 17.74 2.58 11.08
CA GLN A 65 16.36 2.83 11.50
C GLN A 65 16.30 4.02 12.46
N ASN A 66 15.14 4.69 12.51
CA ASN A 66 14.84 5.78 13.46
C ASN A 66 15.87 6.91 13.48
N VAL A 67 16.27 7.36 12.28
CA VAL A 67 17.28 8.42 12.12
C VAL A 67 16.66 9.78 12.45
N VAL A 68 17.27 10.50 13.39
CA VAL A 68 16.81 11.78 13.89
C VAL A 68 17.84 12.86 13.55
N LEU A 69 17.42 13.82 12.74
CA LEU A 69 18.16 15.02 12.38
C LEU A 69 17.46 16.22 13.04
N GLU A 70 18.22 17.10 13.69
CA GLU A 70 17.69 18.32 14.29
C GLU A 70 18.34 19.54 13.65
N LYS A 71 17.53 20.56 13.35
CA LYS A 71 18.00 21.82 12.80
C LYS A 71 18.50 22.71 13.94
N THR A 72 19.71 23.22 13.79
CA THR A 72 20.32 24.16 14.72
C THR A 72 19.74 25.56 14.58
N GLU A 73 20.01 26.44 15.55
CA GLU A 73 19.67 27.87 15.46
C GLU A 73 20.26 28.58 14.22
N ARG A 74 21.36 28.06 13.68
CA ARG A 74 22.01 28.57 12.46
C ARG A 74 21.39 28.03 11.17
N GLY A 75 20.47 27.07 11.29
CA GLY A 75 19.80 26.41 10.19
C GLY A 75 20.49 25.15 9.65
N ASP A 76 21.65 24.77 10.21
CA ASP A 76 22.36 23.54 9.85
C ASP A 76 21.66 22.31 10.44
N TRP A 77 21.73 21.17 9.74
CA TRP A 77 21.26 19.88 10.26
C TRP A 77 22.34 19.17 11.07
N GLN A 78 21.98 18.67 12.24
CA GLN A 78 22.83 17.80 13.06
C GLN A 78 22.19 16.43 13.23
N LEU A 79 22.98 15.38 13.02
CA LEU A 79 22.58 14.02 13.37
C LEU A 79 22.54 13.88 14.90
N LYS A 80 21.36 13.56 15.42
CA LYS A 80 21.16 13.29 16.85
C LYS A 80 21.17 11.80 17.15
N ARG A 81 20.58 11.02 16.24
CA ARG A 81 20.49 9.58 16.38
C ARG A 81 20.43 8.90 15.01
N ALA A 82 21.10 7.77 14.89
CA ALA A 82 20.88 6.79 13.84
C ALA A 82 21.13 5.42 14.46
N THR A 83 20.15 4.53 14.39
CA THR A 83 20.29 3.19 14.96
C THR A 83 20.63 2.22 13.86
N GLU A 84 21.78 1.55 13.97
CA GLU A 84 22.14 0.47 13.05
C GLU A 84 21.08 -0.63 13.09
N SER A 85 20.77 -1.16 11.92
CA SER A 85 19.72 -2.16 11.80
C SER A 85 20.28 -3.55 12.03
N HIS A 86 19.52 -4.38 12.74
CA HIS A 86 19.88 -5.78 12.97
C HIS A 86 18.78 -6.69 12.42
N LEU A 87 19.18 -7.66 11.61
CA LEU A 87 18.30 -8.73 11.19
C LEU A 87 17.76 -9.46 12.42
N LEU A 88 16.47 -9.74 12.40
CA LEU A 88 15.80 -10.50 13.44
C LEU A 88 16.33 -11.93 13.45
N ASN A 89 16.99 -12.31 14.55
CA ASN A 89 17.66 -13.60 14.71
C ASN A 89 16.94 -14.58 15.65
N VAL A 90 15.74 -14.20 16.11
CA VAL A 90 14.89 -15.01 17.01
C VAL A 90 13.67 -15.60 16.29
N ILE A 91 13.81 -15.88 14.99
CA ILE A 91 12.80 -16.56 14.19
C ILE A 91 12.93 -18.06 14.42
N ASP A 92 11.83 -18.72 14.78
CA ASP A 92 11.75 -20.16 14.97
C ASP A 92 11.37 -20.89 13.68
N ARG A 93 10.45 -20.30 12.89
CA ARG A 93 10.02 -20.84 11.58
C ARG A 93 9.36 -19.81 10.68
N ALA A 94 9.30 -20.11 9.38
CA ALA A 94 8.58 -19.36 8.37
C ALA A 94 7.67 -20.29 7.56
N ASP A 95 6.35 -20.16 7.74
CA ASP A 95 5.35 -21.01 7.11
C ASP A 95 4.72 -20.30 5.90
N LEU A 96 4.81 -20.89 4.71
CA LEU A 96 4.14 -20.37 3.50
C LEU A 96 2.64 -20.66 3.55
N ILE A 97 1.84 -19.64 3.21
CA ILE A 97 0.39 -19.73 3.04
C ILE A 97 0.07 -19.24 1.63
N GLN A 98 -0.26 -20.16 0.73
CA GLN A 98 -0.74 -19.85 -0.62
C GLN A 98 -2.26 -20.00 -0.66
N VAL A 99 -2.93 -19.00 -1.21
CA VAL A 99 -4.40 -18.98 -1.35
C VAL A 99 -4.76 -19.48 -2.74
N ASP A 100 -5.60 -20.51 -2.80
CA ASP A 100 -6.11 -21.11 -4.03
C ASP A 100 -7.25 -20.29 -4.66
N ALA A 101 -7.01 -18.98 -4.82
CA ALA A 101 -7.85 -18.05 -5.57
C ALA A 101 -7.01 -17.44 -6.68
N PHE A 102 -7.61 -17.06 -7.81
CA PHE A 102 -6.88 -16.43 -8.90
C PHE A 102 -7.24 -14.94 -9.03
N PRO A 103 -6.25 -14.02 -9.10
CA PRO A 103 -4.81 -14.21 -8.97
C PRO A 103 -4.40 -14.79 -7.60
N VAL A 104 -3.39 -15.66 -7.62
CA VAL A 104 -2.79 -16.29 -6.45
C VAL A 104 -2.29 -15.21 -5.51
N GLN A 105 -2.61 -15.38 -4.23
CA GLN A 105 -2.03 -14.60 -3.14
C GLN A 105 -1.15 -15.53 -2.31
N ALA A 106 0.03 -15.06 -1.93
CA ALA A 106 0.95 -15.80 -1.09
C ALA A 106 1.36 -14.93 0.11
N TYR A 107 1.43 -15.56 1.28
CA TYR A 107 1.81 -14.93 2.53
C TYR A 107 2.85 -15.78 3.21
N LEU A 108 3.78 -15.14 3.91
CA LEU A 108 4.75 -15.82 4.75
C LEU A 108 4.45 -15.51 6.21
N LYS A 109 4.16 -16.54 6.98
CA LYS A 109 3.89 -16.45 8.41
C LYS A 109 5.18 -16.72 9.18
N ILE A 110 5.76 -15.68 9.74
CA ILE A 110 7.02 -15.72 10.48
C ILE A 110 6.70 -15.81 11.96
N ILE A 111 7.22 -16.85 12.61
CA ILE A 111 6.95 -17.16 14.01
C ILE A 111 8.28 -17.23 14.75
N GLY A 112 8.32 -16.63 15.93
CA GLY A 112 9.50 -16.61 16.77
C GLY A 112 9.19 -16.13 18.18
N SER A 113 10.22 -15.91 18.97
CA SER A 113 10.07 -15.44 20.36
C SER A 113 11.24 -14.58 20.82
N PHE A 114 10.95 -13.38 21.30
CA PHE A 114 11.94 -12.52 21.94
C PHE A 114 12.28 -13.02 23.34
N THR A 115 13.53 -12.80 23.76
CA THR A 115 14.04 -13.21 25.09
C THR A 115 13.70 -12.22 26.20
N ASN A 116 13.12 -11.06 25.86
CA ASN A 116 12.72 -10.02 26.79
C ASN A 116 11.47 -9.28 26.29
N GLY A 117 10.88 -8.45 27.16
CA GLY A 117 9.66 -7.71 26.88
C GLY A 117 9.78 -6.47 25.98
N CYS A 118 10.97 -6.15 25.48
CA CYS A 118 11.18 -5.00 24.59
C CYS A 118 11.34 -5.39 23.12
N GLY A 119 11.59 -6.67 22.85
CA GLY A 119 11.75 -7.13 21.49
C GLY A 119 10.46 -6.98 20.69
N ALA A 120 10.59 -6.41 19.49
CA ALA A 120 9.51 -6.29 18.52
C ALA A 120 10.05 -6.47 17.10
N VAL A 121 9.17 -6.88 16.20
CA VAL A 121 9.48 -7.01 14.76
C VAL A 121 9.45 -5.60 14.18
N GLY A 122 10.56 -5.17 13.59
CA GLY A 122 10.71 -3.88 12.94
C GLY A 122 10.41 -3.97 11.44
N ASP A 123 11.20 -3.25 10.65
CA ASP A 123 11.06 -3.21 9.20
C ASP A 123 11.12 -4.61 8.57
N VAL A 124 10.30 -4.79 7.53
CA VAL A 124 10.37 -5.96 6.64
C VAL A 124 10.54 -5.48 5.22
N VAL A 125 11.65 -5.87 4.58
CA VAL A 125 11.93 -5.56 3.18
C VAL A 125 11.86 -6.82 2.34
N THR A 126 11.12 -6.74 1.24
CA THR A 126 11.00 -7.83 0.27
C THR A 126 11.58 -7.40 -1.06
N GLU A 127 12.52 -8.19 -1.58
CA GLU A 127 13.19 -7.96 -2.84
C GLU A 127 12.95 -9.15 -3.77
N VAL A 128 12.52 -8.88 -5.00
CA VAL A 128 12.30 -9.91 -6.02
C VAL A 128 13.39 -9.79 -7.08
N SER A 129 14.12 -10.87 -7.30
CA SER A 129 15.17 -10.96 -8.32
C SER A 129 15.00 -12.26 -9.10
N GLY A 130 14.43 -12.15 -10.31
CA GLY A 130 14.06 -13.31 -11.12
C GLY A 130 13.03 -14.19 -10.38
N ASN A 131 13.41 -15.44 -10.11
CA ASN A 131 12.58 -16.43 -9.40
C ASN A 131 12.90 -16.49 -7.89
N SER A 132 13.71 -15.57 -7.38
CA SER A 132 14.09 -15.51 -5.97
C SER A 132 13.42 -14.33 -5.28
N ILE A 133 12.80 -14.59 -4.13
CA ILE A 133 12.21 -13.59 -3.25
C ILE A 133 13.03 -13.58 -1.95
N ASN A 134 13.75 -12.49 -1.70
CA ASN A 134 14.51 -12.29 -0.47
C ASN A 134 13.71 -11.42 0.50
N ILE A 135 13.51 -11.92 1.72
CA ILE A 135 12.78 -11.23 2.78
C ILE A 135 13.77 -10.96 3.92
N SER A 136 14.02 -9.68 4.16
CA SER A 136 14.85 -9.20 5.27
C SER A 136 13.94 -8.62 6.36
N VAL A 137 13.90 -9.30 7.51
CA VAL A 137 13.12 -8.92 8.69
C VAL A 137 14.08 -8.37 9.73
N TYR A 138 13.82 -7.16 10.22
CA TYR A 138 14.66 -6.47 11.18
C TYR A 138 14.01 -6.45 12.56
N SER A 139 14.82 -6.25 13.59
CA SER A 139 14.32 -5.96 14.93
C SER A 139 13.96 -4.47 15.04
N GLU A 140 12.87 -4.16 15.72
CA GLU A 140 12.53 -2.77 16.05
C GLU A 140 13.58 -2.22 17.02
N PRO A 141 14.19 -1.05 16.74
CA PRO A 141 15.18 -0.49 17.64
C PRO A 141 14.49 0.15 18.84
N TYR A 142 14.92 -0.23 20.05
CA TYR A 142 14.47 0.41 21.29
C TYR A 142 15.65 0.97 22.09
N GLU A 143 15.38 2.06 22.82
CA GLU A 143 16.38 2.73 23.67
C GLU A 143 16.43 2.03 25.04
N ALA A 144 17.45 1.20 25.25
CA ALA A 144 17.65 0.49 26.51
C ALA A 144 17.78 1.41 27.75
N THR A 145 18.12 2.69 27.55
CA THR A 145 18.22 3.70 28.63
C THR A 145 16.87 4.28 29.03
N LEU A 146 15.85 4.19 28.17
CA LEU A 146 14.52 4.76 28.39
C LEU A 146 13.46 3.70 28.72
N VAL A 147 13.73 2.42 28.40
CA VAL A 147 12.77 1.33 28.51
C VAL A 147 13.27 0.27 29.48
N ALA A 148 12.48 0.00 30.53
CA ALA A 148 12.71 -1.14 31.42
C ALA A 148 12.08 -2.40 30.81
N CYS A 149 12.92 -3.30 30.30
CA CYS A 149 12.46 -4.56 29.70
C CYS A 149 12.15 -5.62 30.76
N THR A 150 11.07 -6.38 30.57
CA THR A 150 10.82 -7.58 31.39
C THR A 150 11.73 -8.72 30.95
N MET A 151 12.07 -9.62 31.88
CA MET A 151 12.83 -10.85 31.58
C MET A 151 11.93 -12.00 31.09
N ALA A 152 10.75 -11.67 30.55
CA ALA A 152 9.80 -12.64 30.06
C ALA A 152 9.98 -12.88 28.55
N MET A 153 9.84 -14.14 28.14
CA MET A 153 9.84 -14.52 26.73
C MET A 153 8.53 -14.03 26.08
N VAL A 154 8.65 -13.35 24.94
CA VAL A 154 7.49 -12.79 24.21
C VAL A 154 7.39 -13.44 22.83
N PRO A 155 6.41 -14.32 22.59
CA PRO A 155 6.20 -14.90 21.28
C PRO A 155 5.63 -13.86 20.32
N PHE A 156 6.00 -13.97 19.05
CA PHE A 156 5.43 -13.16 17.97
C PHE A 156 4.99 -14.02 16.80
N ASN A 157 4.07 -13.47 16.03
CA ASN A 157 3.58 -14.02 14.77
C ASN A 157 3.36 -12.83 13.82
N HIS A 158 4.14 -12.78 12.75
CA HIS A 158 4.13 -11.70 11.78
C HIS A 158 3.84 -12.25 10.39
N VAL A 159 2.91 -11.64 9.66
CA VAL A 159 2.48 -12.11 8.34
C VAL A 159 2.96 -11.12 7.28
N VAL A 160 3.80 -11.59 6.36
CA VAL A 160 4.36 -10.81 5.27
C VAL A 160 3.64 -11.18 3.96
N PRO A 161 2.96 -10.26 3.29
CA PRO A 161 2.42 -10.52 1.95
C PRO A 161 3.57 -10.61 0.93
N LEU A 162 3.59 -11.66 0.12
CA LEU A 162 4.59 -11.81 -0.94
C LEU A 162 4.09 -11.12 -2.22
N PRO A 163 4.93 -10.33 -2.92
CA PRO A 163 4.56 -9.61 -4.13
C PRO A 163 4.52 -10.55 -5.34
N VAL A 164 3.50 -11.41 -5.40
CA VAL A 164 3.38 -12.47 -6.42
C VAL A 164 2.52 -12.10 -7.63
N TYR A 165 1.78 -11.00 -7.56
CA TYR A 165 1.01 -10.51 -8.71
C TYR A 165 1.96 -10.03 -9.81
N GLY A 166 1.67 -10.36 -11.07
CA GLY A 166 2.55 -10.01 -12.19
C GLY A 166 3.67 -11.03 -12.47
N LEU A 167 3.88 -12.00 -11.58
CA LEU A 167 4.86 -13.06 -11.79
C LEU A 167 4.37 -14.06 -12.84
N GLN A 168 5.30 -14.57 -13.65
CA GLN A 168 5.02 -15.59 -14.66
C GLN A 168 4.78 -16.95 -14.02
N ALA A 169 4.21 -17.88 -14.78
CA ALA A 169 4.14 -19.28 -14.40
C ALA A 169 5.55 -19.84 -14.11
N GLY A 170 5.71 -20.57 -13.01
CA GLY A 170 7.01 -21.14 -12.64
C GLY A 170 7.18 -21.44 -11.16
N GLU A 171 8.34 -21.97 -10.82
CA GLU A 171 8.77 -22.20 -9.44
C GLU A 171 9.53 -20.99 -8.91
N TYR A 172 9.20 -20.57 -7.70
CA TYR A 172 9.78 -19.44 -7.00
C TYR A 172 10.36 -19.91 -5.67
N GLN A 173 11.54 -19.40 -5.32
CA GLN A 173 12.18 -19.66 -4.03
C GLN A 173 12.08 -18.42 -3.16
N TYR A 174 11.80 -18.61 -1.87
CA TYR A 174 11.87 -17.55 -0.88
C TYR A 174 12.97 -17.82 0.15
N SER A 175 13.55 -16.74 0.69
CA SER A 175 14.53 -16.78 1.78
C SER A 175 14.20 -15.70 2.80
N VAL A 176 14.23 -16.04 4.10
CA VAL A 176 14.05 -15.12 5.21
C VAL A 176 15.33 -15.02 6.00
N ASN A 177 15.94 -13.83 6.03
CA ASN A 177 17.19 -13.54 6.75
C ASN A 177 18.32 -14.56 6.43
N GLY A 178 18.29 -15.17 5.24
CA GLY A 178 19.22 -16.23 4.81
C GLY A 178 19.15 -17.55 5.61
N THR A 179 18.25 -17.66 6.59
CA THR A 179 18.19 -18.80 7.53
C THR A 179 17.04 -19.75 7.21
N PHE A 180 15.89 -19.21 6.81
CA PHE A 180 14.72 -20.01 6.44
C PHE A 180 14.45 -19.87 4.95
N SER A 181 14.18 -20.97 4.27
CA SER A 181 13.85 -20.94 2.85
C SER A 181 12.82 -22.00 2.48
N GLY A 182 12.19 -21.80 1.33
CA GLY A 182 11.24 -22.73 0.75
C GLY A 182 10.95 -22.36 -0.69
N SER A 183 10.03 -23.09 -1.33
CA SER A 183 9.57 -22.79 -2.69
C SER A 183 8.07 -22.92 -2.82
N PHE A 184 7.53 -22.31 -3.88
CA PHE A 184 6.15 -22.42 -4.31
C PHE A 184 6.05 -22.30 -5.82
N THR A 185 4.91 -22.72 -6.37
CA THR A 185 4.69 -22.75 -7.82
C THR A 185 3.46 -21.93 -8.19
N LEU A 186 3.58 -21.21 -9.30
CA LEU A 186 2.48 -20.58 -10.00
C LEU A 186 2.17 -21.38 -11.26
N ASP A 187 0.96 -21.95 -11.35
CA ASP A 187 0.56 -22.82 -12.47
C ASP A 187 0.37 -22.06 -13.79
N LYS A 188 0.09 -20.76 -13.70
CA LYS A 188 -0.06 -19.84 -14.83
C LYS A 188 0.40 -18.44 -14.42
N ASP A 189 0.59 -17.56 -15.40
CA ASP A 189 0.93 -16.17 -15.17
C ASP A 189 -0.08 -15.53 -14.19
N ASN A 190 0.44 -14.93 -13.13
CA ASN A 190 -0.35 -14.47 -12.00
C ASN A 190 -0.87 -13.05 -12.21
N VAL A 191 -1.61 -12.87 -13.30
CA VAL A 191 -2.22 -11.60 -13.72
C VAL A 191 -3.66 -11.84 -14.12
N PHE A 192 -4.53 -10.84 -13.98
CA PHE A 192 -5.78 -10.88 -14.73
C PHE A 192 -5.44 -10.74 -16.22
N GLU A 193 -5.90 -11.69 -17.02
CA GLU A 193 -5.92 -11.49 -18.46
C GLU A 193 -6.78 -10.26 -18.76
N PRO A 194 -6.31 -9.31 -19.59
CA PRO A 194 -7.16 -8.23 -20.03
C PRO A 194 -8.36 -8.86 -20.74
N GLU A 195 -9.58 -8.46 -20.37
CA GLU A 195 -10.74 -8.78 -21.18
C GLU A 195 -10.46 -8.25 -22.59
N VAL A 196 -10.28 -9.17 -23.53
CA VAL A 196 -10.32 -8.82 -24.94
C VAL A 196 -11.77 -8.44 -25.19
N TYR A 197 -12.07 -7.14 -25.12
CA TYR A 197 -13.30 -6.63 -25.69
C TYR A 197 -13.19 -6.88 -27.19
N GLU A 198 -13.66 -8.05 -27.64
CA GLU A 198 -13.97 -8.27 -29.05
C GLU A 198 -14.80 -7.06 -29.47
N SER A 199 -14.25 -6.32 -30.43
CA SER A 199 -14.89 -5.15 -31.01
C SER A 199 -16.37 -5.45 -31.21
N TYR A 200 -17.24 -4.57 -30.69
CA TYR A 200 -18.68 -4.65 -30.87
C TYR A 200 -19.00 -5.08 -32.31
N PRO A 201 -19.95 -6.01 -32.52
CA PRO A 201 -20.31 -6.43 -33.87
C PRO A 201 -20.59 -5.19 -34.71
N GLU A 202 -19.90 -5.07 -35.85
CA GLU A 202 -20.21 -4.03 -36.82
C GLU A 202 -21.71 -4.09 -37.13
N GLY A 203 -22.41 -2.97 -36.95
CA GLY A 203 -23.83 -2.86 -37.28
C GLY A 203 -24.82 -2.74 -36.11
N VAL A 204 -24.38 -2.41 -34.89
CA VAL A 204 -25.33 -2.00 -33.83
C VAL A 204 -26.05 -0.72 -34.28
N GLN A 205 -27.32 -0.87 -34.68
CA GLN A 205 -28.19 0.26 -34.98
C GLN A 205 -28.66 0.90 -33.68
N VAL A 206 -28.20 2.12 -33.41
CA VAL A 206 -28.69 2.95 -32.31
C VAL A 206 -29.93 3.68 -32.82
N CYS A 207 -31.11 3.23 -32.40
CA CYS A 207 -32.37 3.92 -32.69
C CYS A 207 -32.68 4.87 -31.52
N THR A 208 -32.69 6.18 -31.78
CA THR A 208 -33.15 7.16 -30.78
C THR A 208 -34.68 7.15 -30.72
N SER A 209 -35.25 7.10 -29.52
CA SER A 209 -36.70 7.07 -29.32
C SER A 209 -37.34 8.37 -29.81
N GLY A 210 -37.92 8.32 -31.01
CA GLY A 210 -38.60 9.44 -31.65
C GLY A 210 -38.55 9.43 -33.17
N ASP A 211 -37.72 8.59 -33.79
CA ASP A 211 -37.55 8.56 -35.24
C ASP A 211 -37.88 7.19 -35.83
N THR A 212 -38.73 7.14 -36.87
CA THR A 212 -39.20 5.91 -37.53
C THR A 212 -38.17 5.29 -38.50
N THR A 213 -36.94 5.81 -38.56
CA THR A 213 -35.90 5.31 -39.47
C THR A 213 -34.56 5.17 -38.74
N CYS A 214 -34.12 3.93 -38.53
CA CYS A 214 -32.77 3.65 -38.04
C CYS A 214 -31.79 3.67 -39.24
N SER A 215 -30.88 4.64 -39.28
CA SER A 215 -29.81 4.71 -40.28
C SER A 215 -28.53 4.08 -39.74
N ALA A 216 -27.87 3.23 -40.53
CA ALA A 216 -26.57 2.68 -40.21
C ALA A 216 -25.50 3.80 -40.13
N ARG A 217 -24.66 3.79 -39.09
CA ARG A 217 -23.43 4.61 -39.08
C ARG A 217 -22.38 3.88 -39.93
N GLU A 218 -21.84 4.54 -40.94
CA GLU A 218 -20.57 4.13 -41.56
C GLU A 218 -19.44 4.39 -40.56
N ASN A 219 -18.61 3.37 -40.31
CA ASN A 219 -17.46 3.45 -39.42
C ASN A 219 -16.43 4.45 -39.97
N GLN A 220 -16.19 5.56 -39.26
CA GLN A 220 -14.94 6.29 -39.43
C GLN A 220 -13.84 5.51 -38.69
N SER A 221 -13.00 4.84 -39.48
CA SER A 221 -11.77 4.19 -39.04
C SER A 221 -10.91 5.18 -38.24
N TYR A 222 -10.64 4.87 -36.97
CA TYR A 222 -9.64 5.60 -36.18
C TYR A 222 -8.29 4.90 -36.37
N ASP A 223 -7.49 5.42 -37.28
CA ASP A 223 -6.11 5.01 -37.51
C ASP A 223 -5.26 5.37 -36.27
N GLN A 224 -4.94 4.38 -35.43
CA GLN A 224 -3.90 4.52 -34.42
C GLN A 224 -2.57 4.02 -34.97
N THR A 225 -1.88 4.89 -35.71
CA THR A 225 -0.47 4.72 -35.98
C THR A 225 0.34 5.09 -34.72
N ILE A 226 0.76 4.10 -33.94
CA ILE A 226 1.87 4.28 -32.99
C ILE A 226 3.16 4.22 -33.80
N LYS A 227 3.78 5.38 -34.05
CA LYS A 227 5.19 5.45 -34.44
C LYS A 227 6.04 5.44 -33.18
N GLY A 228 6.89 4.41 -33.07
CA GLY A 228 8.03 4.43 -32.17
C GLY A 228 9.09 5.41 -32.65
N GLU A 229 9.75 6.04 -31.69
CA GLU A 229 11.15 6.46 -31.71
C GLU A 229 11.75 6.13 -30.34
#